data_AF-A0ABD0PLU8-F1
#
_entry.id   AF-A0ABD0PLU8-F1
#
_cell.length_a   1.000
_cell.length_b   1.000
_cell.length_c   1.000
_cell.angle_alpha   90.00
_cell.angle_beta   90.00
_cell.angle_gamma   90.00
#
_symmetry.space_group_name_H-M   'P 1'
#
loop_
_entity.id
_entity.type
_entity.pdbx_description
1 polymer ?
#
loop_
_entity_poly.entity_id
_entity_poly.type
_entity_poly.pdbx_seq_one_letter_code
_entity_poly.pdbx_strand_id
1 'polypeptide(L)' 'AKFEELCADLIERVMVPLMTAVEQAQVRLQDISAVEIVGGATRIPAVKAQISKFFRRD' A
#
# COMPACT_ATOMS: atom_id res chain seq x y z
N ALA A 1 6.26 0.60 -16.51
CA ALA A 1 5.41 0.32 -17.69
C ALA A 1 5.25 -1.18 -17.95
N LYS A 2 6.10 -1.89 -18.71
CA LYS A 2 5.78 -3.30 -19.07
C LYS A 2 5.76 -4.28 -17.89
N PHE A 3 6.70 -4.17 -16.96
CA PHE A 3 6.71 -5.00 -15.75
C PHE A 3 5.48 -4.77 -14.87
N GLU A 4 5.07 -3.50 -14.70
CA GLU A 4 3.90 -3.14 -13.90
C GLU A 4 2.60 -3.58 -14.58
N GLU A 5 2.52 -3.54 -15.90
CA GLU A 5 1.39 -4.13 -16.65
C GLU A 5 1.28 -5.64 -16.41
N LEU A 6 2.41 -6.36 -16.44
CA LEU A 6 2.43 -7.81 -16.22
C LEU A 6 2.11 -8.22 -14.78
N CYS A 7 2.29 -7.31 -13.82
CA CYS A 7 2.03 -7.54 -12.41
C CYS A 7 0.87 -6.69 -11.87
N ALA A 8 0.04 -6.12 -12.74
CA ALA A 8 -1.01 -5.18 -12.35
C ALA A 8 -1.97 -5.80 -11.33
N ASP A 9 -2.35 -7.07 -11.55
CA ASP A 9 -3.18 -7.86 -10.64
C ASP A 9 -2.54 -8.04 -9.26
N LEU A 10 -1.23 -8.30 -9.21
CA LEU A 10 -0.48 -8.44 -7.97
C LEU A 10 -0.37 -7.11 -7.21
N ILE A 11 -0.21 -6.00 -7.93
CA ILE A 11 -0.15 -4.66 -7.34
C ILE A 11 -1.51 -4.25 -6.78
N GLU A 12 -2.61 -4.54 -7.48
CA GLU A 12 -3.97 -4.26 -6.99
C GLU A 12 -4.31 -5.02 -5.69
N ARG A 13 -3.79 -6.24 -5.55
CA ARG A 13 -3.96 -7.07 -4.35
C ARG A 13 -3.34 -6.49 -3.09
N VAL A 14 -2.49 -5.47 -3.18
CA VAL A 14 -1.92 -4.76 -2.02
C VAL A 14 -3.02 -4.07 -1.19
N MET A 15 -4.13 -3.68 -1.81
CA MET A 15 -5.17 -2.89 -1.12
C MET A 15 -5.94 -3.71 -0.07
N VAL A 16 -6.21 -4.99 -0.35
CA VAL A 16 -6.99 -5.87 0.52
C VAL A 16 -6.36 -6.00 1.92
N PRO A 17 -5.08 -6.38 2.09
CA PRO A 17 -4.48 -6.50 3.41
C PRO A 17 -4.38 -5.17 4.15
N LEU A 18 -4.21 -4.03 3.44
CA LEU A 18 -4.19 -2.71 4.08
C LEU A 18 -5.55 -2.35 4.68
N MET A 19 -6.64 -2.57 3.94
CA MET A 19 -8.00 -2.34 4.41
C MET A 19 -8.34 -3.24 5.61
N THR A 20 -8.05 -4.54 5.49
CA THR A 20 -8.29 -5.50 6.57
C THR A 20 -7.51 -5.15 7.84
N ALA A 21 -6.24 -4.75 7.71
CA ALA A 21 -5.43 -4.38 8.87
C ALA A 21 -5.98 -3.15 9.60
N VAL A 22 -6.41 -2.12 8.86
CA VAL A 22 -7.00 -0.90 9.45
C VAL A 22 -8.34 -1.21 10.11
N GLU A 23 -9.18 -2.02 9.48
CA GLU A 23 -10.46 -2.46 10.02
C GLU A 23 -10.27 -3.25 11.33
N GLN A 24 -9.35 -4.21 11.35
CA GLN A 24 -9.02 -5.01 12.53
C GLN A 24 -8.42 -4.18 13.66
N ALA A 25 -7.62 -3.16 13.33
CA ALA A 25 -7.04 -2.24 14.31
C ALA A 25 -8.06 -1.23 14.85
N GLN A 26 -9.24 -1.11 14.23
CA GLN A 26 -10.27 -0.13 14.57
C GLN A 26 -9.76 1.32 14.66
N VAL A 27 -8.80 1.67 13.81
CA VAL A 27 -8.24 3.03 13.72
C VAL A 27 -8.74 3.74 12.47
N ARG A 28 -8.85 5.06 12.53
CA ARG A 28 -9.08 5.86 11.31
C ARG A 28 -7.75 6.16 10.66
N LEU A 29 -7.72 6.25 9.33
CA LEU A 29 -6.48 6.56 8.58
C LEU A 29 -5.81 7.87 9.05
N GLN A 30 -6.59 8.85 9.48
CA GLN A 30 -6.10 10.13 10.00
C GLN A 30 -5.38 10.01 11.35
N ASP A 31 -5.64 8.95 12.12
CA ASP A 31 -5.01 8.72 13.42
C ASP A 31 -3.61 8.07 13.27
N ILE A 32 -3.27 7.60 12.07
CA ILE A 32 -1.95 7.03 11.75
C ILE A 32 -0.95 8.17 11.57
N SER A 33 0.11 8.17 12.38
CA SER A 33 1.12 9.24 12.37
C SER A 33 2.17 9.09 11.26
N ALA A 34 2.61 7.86 10.99
CA ALA A 34 3.65 7.55 10.01
C ALA A 34 3.40 6.19 9.36
N VAL A 35 3.95 6.00 8.16
CA VAL A 35 3.90 4.74 7.39
C VAL A 35 5.33 4.34 7.05
N GLU A 36 5.83 3.30 7.72
CA GLU A 36 7.17 2.77 7.48
C GLU A 36 7.11 1.59 6.52
N ILE A 37 7.90 1.66 5.44
CA ILE A 37 7.85 0.70 4.34
C ILE A 37 9.11 -0.17 4.37
N VAL A 38 8.93 -1.48 4.59
CA VAL A 38 10.05 -2.45 4.71
C VAL A 38 9.92 -3.55 3.65
N GLY A 39 11.06 -3.99 3.10
CA GLY A 39 11.16 -5.09 2.14
C GLY A 39 11.69 -4.67 0.77
N GLY A 40 12.18 -5.62 -0.02
CA GLY A 40 12.75 -5.33 -1.35
C GLY A 40 11.69 -4.93 -2.38
N ALA A 41 10.54 -5.59 -2.37
CA ALA A 41 9.46 -5.38 -3.34
C ALA A 41 8.78 -4.00 -3.23
N THR A 42 8.89 -3.35 -2.07
CA THR A 42 8.31 -2.02 -1.85
C THR A 42 9.08 -0.90 -2.55
N ARG A 43 10.26 -1.20 -3.10
CA ARG A 43 11.02 -0.30 -3.97
C ARG A 43 10.39 -0.14 -5.35
N ILE A 44 9.41 -0.97 -5.70
CA ILE A 44 8.64 -0.82 -6.94
C ILE A 44 7.76 0.45 -6.81
N PRO A 45 7.91 1.45 -7.72
CA PRO A 45 7.18 2.72 -7.62
C PRO A 45 5.67 2.55 -7.56
N ALA A 46 5.08 1.67 -8.37
CA ALA A 46 3.64 1.40 -8.35
C ALA A 46 3.15 0.85 -7.00
N VAL A 47 3.94 0.00 -6.32
CA VAL A 47 3.58 -0.53 -4.99
C VAL A 47 3.62 0.59 -3.96
N LYS A 48 4.70 1.39 -3.94
CA LYS A 48 4.80 2.53 -3.03
C LYS A 48 3.64 3.51 -3.25
N ALA A 49 3.31 3.81 -4.50
CA ALA A 49 2.22 4.72 -4.83
C ALA A 49 0.84 4.22 -4.34
N GLN A 50 0.55 2.92 -4.42
CA GLN A 50 -0.69 2.36 -3.87
C GLN A 50 -0.77 2.51 -2.34
N ILE A 51 0.33 2.20 -1.65
CA ILE A 51 0.41 2.34 -0.18
C ILE A 51 0.23 3.81 0.22
N SER A 52 0.97 4.73 -0.41
CA SER A 52 0.88 6.17 -0.15
C SER A 52 -0.51 6.72 -0.45
N LYS A 53 -1.15 6.28 -1.54
CA LYS A 53 -2.52 6.66 -1.89
C LYS A 53 -3.54 6.20 -0.85
N PHE A 54 -3.38 4.98 -0.33
CA PHE A 54 -4.28 4.44 0.69
C PHE A 54 -4.19 5.24 2.00
N PHE A 55 -2.98 5.48 2.50
CA PHE A 55 -2.76 6.20 3.76
C PHE A 55 -2.77 7.73 3.64
N ARG A 56 -2.78 8.27 2.41
CA ARG A 56 -2.67 9.71 2.09
C ARG A 56 -1.42 10.36 2.69
N ARG A 57 -0.29 9.63 2.63
CA ARG A 57 1.03 10.03 3.16
C ARG A 57 2.14 9.55 2.23
N ASP A 58 3.23 10.30 2.11
CA ASP A 58 4.35 10.07 1.16
C ASP A 58 5.54 9.28 1.73
#